data_AF-A0A1Y1KZ34-F1
#
_entry.id   AF-A0A1Y1KZ34-F1
#
_cell.length_a   1.000
_cell.length_b   1.000
_cell.length_c   1.000
_cell.angle_alpha   90.00
_cell.angle_beta   90.00
_cell.angle_gamma   90.00
#
_symmetry.space_group_name_H-M   'P 1'
#
loop_
_entity.id
_entity.type
_entity.pdbx_description
1 polymer ?
#
loop_
_entity_poly.entity_id
_entity_poly.type
_entity_poly.pdbx_seq_one_letter_code
_entity_poly.pdbx_strand_id
1 'polypeptide(L)'
;PKLEIVYEIMNHCSINNSKLDVEVEEHVPKLHGYRIVDIEYILRQTVTLQSEHSKKCTGGMLVLQEEIQKGLVSRFVYRCNICEKTKIVYSENPEKEIINRATVWGTLATGSTFAHTSEFLSILDIPPMR
;
A
#
# COMPACT_ATOMS: atom_id res chain seq x y z
N PRO A 1 -17.77 -41.15 -27.50
CA PRO A 1 -16.75 -40.67 -28.47
C PRO A 1 -16.25 -39.21 -28.31
N LYS A 2 -16.57 -38.48 -27.22
CA LYS A 2 -15.90 -37.20 -26.88
C LYS A 2 -15.34 -37.13 -25.44
N LEU A 3 -15.44 -38.22 -24.69
CA LEU A 3 -14.99 -38.30 -23.28
C LEU A 3 -13.69 -39.10 -23.11
N GLU A 4 -13.23 -39.83 -24.13
CA GLU A 4 -11.99 -40.63 -24.07
C GLU A 4 -10.73 -39.81 -24.38
N ILE A 5 -10.84 -38.68 -25.09
CA ILE A 5 -9.69 -37.85 -25.48
C ILE A 5 -9.12 -37.04 -24.29
N VAL A 6 -9.93 -36.78 -23.26
CA VAL A 6 -9.47 -36.03 -22.07
C VAL A 6 -8.57 -36.89 -21.17
N TYR A 7 -8.77 -38.21 -21.16
CA TYR A 7 -8.03 -39.13 -20.31
C TYR A 7 -6.60 -39.44 -20.80
N GLU A 8 -6.33 -39.31 -22.11
CA GLU A 8 -4.99 -39.61 -22.65
C GLU A 8 -3.99 -38.46 -22.53
N ILE A 9 -4.44 -37.20 -22.48
CA ILE A 9 -3.55 -36.04 -22.34
C ILE A 9 -3.04 -35.90 -20.89
N MET A 10 -3.81 -36.39 -19.91
CA MET A 10 -3.41 -36.35 -18.49
C MET A 10 -2.31 -37.36 -18.12
N ASN A 11 -1.98 -38.33 -18.98
CA ASN A 11 -1.06 -39.42 -18.64
C ASN A 11 0.35 -39.30 -19.26
N HIS A 12 0.71 -38.18 -19.91
CA HIS A 12 2.00 -38.08 -20.63
C HIS A 12 2.89 -36.88 -20.28
N CYS A 13 2.85 -36.37 -19.06
CA CYS A 13 3.99 -35.61 -18.52
C CYS A 13 4.21 -35.90 -17.04
N SER A 14 4.87 -37.02 -16.78
CA SER A 14 5.67 -37.19 -15.56
C SER A 14 6.94 -36.36 -15.69
N ILE A 15 6.99 -35.18 -15.08
CA ILE A 15 8.25 -34.45 -14.85
C ILE A 15 8.29 -33.99 -13.39
N ASN A 16 9.07 -34.74 -12.61
CA ASN A 16 9.79 -34.40 -11.39
C ASN A 16 9.07 -33.60 -10.30
N ASN A 17 8.68 -34.32 -9.25
CA ASN A 17 8.43 -33.80 -7.92
C ASN A 17 9.76 -33.37 -7.26
N SER A 18 10.42 -32.35 -7.79
CA SER A 18 11.39 -31.59 -7.01
C SER A 18 10.58 -30.58 -6.22
N LYS A 19 10.57 -30.76 -4.89
CA LYS A 19 10.07 -29.79 -3.92
C LYS A 19 10.48 -28.37 -4.33
N LEU A 20 9.57 -27.63 -4.94
CA LEU A 20 9.76 -26.20 -5.17
C LEU A 20 9.31 -25.52 -3.88
N ASP A 21 10.15 -25.63 -2.85
CA ASP A 21 10.08 -24.74 -1.71
C ASP A 21 10.64 -23.40 -2.20
N VAL A 22 9.87 -22.71 -3.06
CA VAL A 22 10.11 -21.30 -3.37
C VAL A 22 9.13 -20.52 -2.52
N GLU A 23 9.45 -20.41 -1.24
CA GLU A 23 8.97 -19.30 -0.44
C GLU A 23 9.64 -18.03 -0.99
N VAL A 24 9.12 -17.51 -2.12
CA VAL A 24 9.23 -16.07 -2.36
C VAL A 24 8.23 -15.45 -1.41
N GLU A 25 8.61 -15.30 -0.14
CA GLU A 25 8.08 -14.16 0.59
C GLU A 25 8.57 -12.93 -0.19
N GLU A 26 7.75 -12.47 -1.14
CA GLU A 26 7.86 -11.10 -1.61
C GLU A 26 7.87 -10.26 -0.33
N HIS A 27 8.98 -9.57 -0.08
CA HIS A 27 9.05 -8.50 0.91
C HIS A 27 8.09 -7.39 0.47
N VAL A 28 6.80 -7.65 0.55
CA VAL A 28 5.78 -6.63 0.53
C VAL A 28 6.00 -5.87 1.82
N PRO A 29 6.31 -4.56 1.75
CA PRO A 29 6.45 -3.75 2.95
C PRO A 29 5.15 -3.86 3.72
N LYS A 30 5.20 -4.55 4.87
CA LYS A 30 4.05 -4.59 5.76
C LYS A 30 3.91 -3.19 6.32
N LEU A 31 2.88 -2.48 5.88
CA LEU A 31 2.40 -1.30 6.60
C LEU A 31 1.93 -1.78 7.96
N HIS A 32 2.45 -1.19 9.03
CA HIS A 32 2.04 -1.49 10.39
C HIS A 32 1.20 -0.33 10.94
N GLY A 33 0.18 -0.67 11.71
CA GLY A 33 -0.75 0.27 12.31
C GLY A 33 -1.73 0.93 11.34
N TYR A 34 -2.50 1.87 11.86
CA TYR A 34 -3.55 2.60 11.16
C TYR A 34 -3.05 3.98 10.71
N ARG A 35 -3.70 4.55 9.69
CA ARG A 35 -3.44 5.91 9.19
C ARG A 35 -4.72 6.69 9.08
N ILE A 36 -4.64 7.99 9.37
CA ILE A 36 -5.72 8.92 9.09
C ILE A 36 -5.60 9.31 7.62
N VAL A 37 -6.67 9.10 6.85
CA VAL A 37 -6.68 9.31 5.40
C VAL A 37 -7.93 10.09 4.98
N ASP A 38 -7.79 10.91 3.94
CA ASP A 38 -8.92 11.34 3.13
C ASP A 38 -9.28 10.18 2.18
N ILE A 39 -10.36 9.48 2.51
CA ILE A 39 -10.79 8.26 1.80
C ILE A 39 -11.06 8.54 0.33
N GLU A 40 -11.72 9.66 0.00
CA GLU A 40 -12.01 10.00 -1.39
C GLU A 40 -10.72 10.27 -2.16
N TYR A 41 -9.81 11.03 -1.56
CA TYR A 41 -8.53 11.38 -2.17
C TYR A 41 -7.69 10.14 -2.48
N ILE A 42 -7.47 9.26 -1.50
CA ILE A 42 -6.60 8.11 -1.66
C ILE A 42 -7.17 7.08 -2.64
N LEU A 43 -8.49 6.82 -2.62
CA LEU A 43 -9.14 5.88 -3.54
C LEU A 43 -9.09 6.39 -4.98
N ARG A 44 -9.37 7.68 -5.21
CA ARG A 44 -9.25 8.28 -6.55
C ARG A 44 -7.81 8.23 -7.07
N GLN A 45 -6.84 8.56 -6.22
CA GLN A 45 -5.42 8.52 -6.58
C GLN A 45 -4.95 7.11 -6.96
N THR A 46 -5.24 6.12 -6.13
CA THR A 46 -4.77 4.73 -6.36
C THR A 46 -5.34 4.12 -7.64
N VAL A 47 -6.64 4.28 -7.90
CA VAL A 47 -7.29 3.78 -9.13
C VAL A 47 -6.72 4.49 -10.38
N THR A 48 -6.60 5.82 -10.33
CA THR A 48 -6.08 6.61 -11.45
C THR A 48 -4.63 6.24 -11.76
N LEU A 49 -3.81 6.10 -10.71
CA LEU A 49 -2.38 5.78 -10.80
C LEU A 49 -2.13 4.43 -11.48
N GLN A 50 -2.87 3.38 -11.10
CA GLN A 50 -2.74 2.08 -11.76
C GLN A 50 -3.27 2.12 -13.21
N SER A 51 -4.42 2.76 -13.45
CA SER A 51 -5.00 2.88 -14.79
C SER A 51 -4.08 3.61 -15.77
N GLU A 52 -3.50 4.75 -15.36
CA GLU A 52 -2.55 5.51 -16.16
C GLU A 52 -1.23 4.75 -16.39
N HIS A 53 -0.80 3.98 -15.40
CA HIS A 53 0.39 3.16 -15.51
C HIS A 53 0.20 2.03 -16.53
N SER A 54 -0.92 1.30 -16.44
CA SER A 54 -1.23 0.18 -17.34
C SER A 54 -1.30 0.60 -18.82
N LYS A 55 -1.65 1.85 -19.12
CA LYS A 55 -1.59 2.39 -20.50
C LYS A 55 -0.17 2.47 -21.07
N LYS A 56 0.85 2.55 -20.21
CA LYS A 56 2.27 2.66 -20.59
C LYS A 56 3.03 1.35 -20.36
N CYS A 57 2.56 0.51 -19.45
CA CYS A 57 3.14 -0.78 -19.09
C CYS A 57 2.00 -1.79 -18.88
N THR A 58 1.58 -2.46 -19.96
CA THR A 58 0.35 -3.28 -20.01
C THR A 58 0.32 -4.42 -18.99
N GLY A 59 1.47 -4.99 -18.64
CA GLY A 59 1.59 -6.04 -17.61
C GLY A 59 2.14 -5.56 -16.26
N GLY A 60 2.46 -4.27 -16.14
CA GLY A 60 3.12 -3.73 -14.95
C GLY A 60 2.14 -3.54 -13.80
N MET A 61 2.48 -4.08 -12.63
CA MET A 61 1.77 -3.85 -11.39
C MET A 61 2.57 -2.91 -10.50
N LEU A 62 1.92 -1.86 -10.00
CA LEU A 62 2.53 -0.97 -9.01
C LEU A 62 2.43 -1.62 -7.63
N VAL A 63 3.57 -1.99 -7.09
CA VAL A 63 3.69 -2.63 -5.77
C VAL A 63 4.19 -1.58 -4.78
N LEU A 64 3.57 -1.53 -3.60
CA LEU A 64 4.04 -0.67 -2.52
C LEU A 64 5.48 -1.07 -2.13
N GLN A 65 6.36 -0.09 -1.96
CA GLN A 65 7.77 -0.29 -1.57
C GLN A 65 8.09 0.30 -0.20
N GLU A 66 7.53 1.45 0.11
CA GLU A 66 7.75 2.07 1.41
C GLU A 66 6.66 3.10 1.72
N GLU A 67 6.59 3.45 2.99
CA GLU A 67 5.83 4.57 3.50
C GLU A 67 6.79 5.58 4.13
N ILE A 68 6.62 6.85 3.76
CA ILE A 68 7.35 7.97 4.35
C ILE A 68 6.32 8.87 5.04
N GLN A 69 6.46 9.08 6.34
CA GLN A 69 5.56 9.96 7.10
C GLN A 69 6.09 11.38 7.20
N LYS A 70 5.17 12.35 7.23
CA LYS A 70 5.40 13.75 7.59
C LYS A 70 4.28 14.18 8.54
N GLY A 71 4.54 14.12 9.85
CA GLY A 71 3.48 14.15 10.84
C GLY A 71 2.53 12.95 10.66
N LEU A 72 1.23 13.21 10.56
CA LEU A 72 0.17 12.22 10.31
C LEU A 72 -0.08 11.97 8.82
N VAL A 73 0.53 12.75 7.93
CA VAL A 73 0.42 12.54 6.48
C VAL A 73 1.40 11.47 6.04
N SER A 74 0.89 10.47 5.32
CA SER A 74 1.67 9.35 4.81
C SER A 74 1.86 9.49 3.32
N ARG A 75 3.10 9.31 2.87
CA ARG A 75 3.49 9.23 1.46
C ARG A 75 3.83 7.79 1.13
N PHE A 76 3.02 7.17 0.28
CA PHE A 76 3.20 5.79 -0.17
C PHE A 76 3.97 5.76 -1.48
N VAL A 77 5.11 5.08 -1.48
CA VAL A 77 5.97 4.93 -2.66
C VAL A 77 5.66 3.58 -3.30
N TYR A 78 5.21 3.62 -4.54
CA TYR A 78 4.93 2.44 -5.35
C TYR A 78 5.97 2.29 -6.45
N ARG A 79 6.43 1.06 -6.71
CA ARG A 79 7.33 0.75 -7.82
C ARG A 79 6.70 -0.31 -8.71
N CYS A 80 6.80 -0.10 -10.02
CA CYS A 80 6.37 -1.12 -10.98
C CYS A 80 7.31 -2.32 -10.93
N ASN A 81 6.76 -3.53 -10.87
CA ASN A 81 7.53 -4.78 -10.91
C ASN A 81 8.18 -5.10 -12.27
N ILE A 82 7.78 -4.42 -13.37
CA ILE A 82 8.33 -4.67 -14.72
C ILE A 82 9.20 -3.51 -15.22
N CYS A 83 8.65 -2.29 -15.26
CA CYS A 83 9.37 -1.14 -15.82
C CYS A 83 10.08 -0.29 -14.76
N GLU A 84 10.02 -0.71 -13.49
CA GLU A 84 10.69 -0.10 -12.35
C GLU A 84 10.36 1.38 -12.06
N LYS A 85 9.40 1.96 -12.76
CA LYS A 85 8.97 3.34 -12.52
C LYS A 85 8.35 3.48 -11.14
N THR A 86 8.79 4.51 -10.44
CA THR A 86 8.26 4.88 -9.12
C THR A 86 7.12 5.87 -9.25
N LYS A 87 6.09 5.68 -8.42
CA LYS A 87 4.92 6.54 -8.29
C LYS A 87 4.61 6.79 -6.83
N ILE A 88 3.93 7.90 -6.54
CA ILE A 88 3.70 8.36 -5.18
C ILE A 88 2.21 8.63 -5.00
N VAL A 89 1.67 8.18 -3.88
CA VAL A 89 0.30 8.45 -3.42
C VAL A 89 0.39 9.06 -2.02
N TYR A 90 -0.53 9.95 -1.66
CA TYR A 90 -0.58 10.56 -0.34
C TYR A 90 -1.86 10.17 0.40
N SER A 91 -1.81 10.13 1.73
CA SER A 91 -3.00 9.86 2.57
C SER A 91 -4.02 11.01 2.56
N GLU A 92 -3.56 12.23 2.30
CA GLU A 92 -4.38 13.42 2.07
C GLU A 92 -3.71 14.33 1.04
N ASN A 93 -4.39 15.42 0.65
CA ASN A 93 -3.78 16.42 -0.20
C ASN A 93 -2.58 17.10 0.52
N PRO A 94 -1.33 16.91 0.04
CA PRO A 94 -0.14 17.42 0.71
C PRO A 94 0.00 18.95 0.66
N GLU A 95 -0.76 19.64 -0.18
CA GLU A 95 -0.76 21.11 -0.23
C GLU A 95 -1.64 21.72 0.87
N LYS A 96 -2.63 20.98 1.36
CA LYS A 96 -3.56 21.47 2.38
C LYS A 96 -3.11 21.14 3.80
N GLU A 97 -2.46 19.97 3.97
CA GLU A 97 -1.98 19.40 5.24
C GLU A 97 -3.01 19.56 6.38
N ILE A 98 -4.26 19.18 6.11
CA ILE A 98 -5.38 19.46 7.00
C ILE A 98 -5.23 18.64 8.28
N ILE A 99 -4.85 17.37 8.18
CA ILE A 99 -4.80 16.46 9.33
C ILE A 99 -3.74 16.94 10.32
N ASN A 100 -2.54 17.29 9.86
CA ASN A 100 -1.47 17.80 10.73
C ASN A 100 -1.91 19.06 11.47
N ARG A 101 -2.46 20.05 10.73
CA ARG A 101 -2.89 21.32 11.31
C ARG A 101 -4.08 21.12 12.26
N ALA A 102 -5.07 20.30 11.88
CA ALA A 102 -6.24 20.01 12.70
C ALA A 102 -5.86 19.31 14.01
N THR A 103 -4.93 18.36 13.98
CA THR A 103 -4.45 17.68 15.18
C THR A 103 -3.76 18.65 16.13
N VAL A 104 -2.91 19.55 15.62
CA VAL A 104 -2.26 20.59 16.45
C VAL A 104 -3.31 21.51 17.07
N TRP A 105 -4.26 22.03 16.29
CA TRP A 105 -5.31 22.90 16.82
C TRP A 105 -6.24 22.18 17.80
N GLY A 106 -6.62 20.94 17.54
CA GLY A 106 -7.44 20.13 18.44
C GLY A 106 -6.73 19.85 19.77
N THR A 107 -5.42 19.59 19.72
CA THR A 107 -4.59 19.42 20.91
C THR A 107 -4.57 20.70 21.75
N LEU A 108 -4.34 21.85 21.12
CA LEU A 108 -4.33 23.15 21.81
C LEU A 108 -5.69 23.54 22.37
N ALA A 109 -6.77 23.36 21.59
CA ALA A 109 -8.13 23.72 21.99
C ALA A 109 -8.64 22.91 23.18
N THR A 110 -8.13 21.68 23.36
CA THR A 110 -8.47 20.81 24.50
C THR A 110 -7.56 21.05 25.71
N GLY A 111 -6.59 21.97 25.65
CA GLY A 111 -5.61 22.19 26.71
C GLY A 111 -4.62 21.03 26.88
N SER A 112 -4.48 20.17 25.86
CA SER A 112 -3.57 19.02 25.88
C SER A 112 -2.19 19.39 25.36
N THR A 113 -1.22 18.51 25.63
CA THR A 113 0.15 18.66 25.15
C THR A 113 0.45 17.69 24.00
N PHE A 114 1.56 17.91 23.30
CA PHE A 114 2.06 16.98 22.29
C PHE A 114 2.22 15.55 22.84
N ALA A 115 2.65 15.40 24.11
CA ALA A 115 2.82 14.10 24.74
C ALA A 115 1.48 13.35 24.85
N HIS A 116 0.40 14.03 25.27
CA HIS A 116 -0.93 13.43 25.34
C HIS A 116 -1.42 12.96 23.97
N THR A 117 -1.21 13.79 22.93
CA THR A 117 -1.62 13.44 21.56
C THR A 117 -0.82 12.25 21.02
N SER A 118 0.49 12.21 21.29
CA SER A 118 1.35 11.09 20.90
C SER A 118 0.93 9.78 21.59
N GLU A 119 0.62 9.83 22.88
CA GLU A 119 0.11 8.68 23.64
C GLU A 119 -1.25 8.22 23.11
N PHE A 120 -2.18 9.15 22.89
CA PHE A 120 -3.49 8.86 22.32
C PHE A 120 -3.40 8.17 20.95
N LEU A 121 -2.55 8.69 20.05
CA LEU A 121 -2.33 8.08 18.73
C LEU A 121 -1.68 6.69 18.84
N SER A 122 -0.74 6.52 19.78
CA SER A 122 -0.09 5.23 20.01
C SER A 122 -1.08 4.16 20.50
N ILE A 123 -2.05 4.53 21.34
CA ILE A 123 -3.13 3.62 21.79
C ILE A 123 -4.02 3.19 20.63
N LEU A 124 -4.24 4.09 19.66
CA LEU A 124 -4.98 3.78 18.43
C LEU A 124 -4.13 3.04 17.39
N ASP A 125 -2.88 2.70 17.70
CA ASP A 125 -1.90 2.13 16.77
C ASP A 125 -1.73 3.00 15.50
N ILE A 126 -1.84 4.32 15.67
CA ILE A 126 -1.53 5.33 14.65
C ILE A 126 -0.15 5.88 14.97
N PRO A 127 0.82 5.87 14.03
CA PRO A 127 2.14 6.43 14.30
C PRO A 127 2.02 7.91 14.68
N PRO A 128 2.70 8.31 15.76
CA PRO A 128 2.64 9.68 16.23
C PRO A 128 3.33 10.62 15.23
N MET A 129 3.01 11.90 15.34
CA MET A 129 3.64 12.94 14.54
C MET A 129 5.16 12.94 14.76
N ARG A 130 5.91 12.60 13.71
CA ARG A 130 7.38 12.71 13.65
C ARG A 130 7.80 13.75 12.62
#